data_AF-A0A7X0NX43-F1
#
_entry.id   AF-A0A7X0NX43-F1
#
_cell.length_a   1.000
_cell.length_b   1.000
_cell.length_c   1.000
_cell.angle_alpha   90.00
_cell.angle_beta   90.00
_cell.angle_gamma   90.00
#
_symmetry.space_group_name_H-M   'P 1'
#
loop_
_entity.id
_entity.type
_entity.pdbx_description
1 polymer ?
#
loop_
_entity_poly.entity_id
_entity_poly.type
_entity_poly.pdbx_seq_one_letter_code
_entity_poly.pdbx_strand_id
1 'polypeptide(L)'
;MSAPAPGAGPRIVTVVHAAVTRPGRDPAHLAHLAAGAHLQAAHYTGMLRTAGIDVDPSDPRGGARALVSSGLFVTGSPDEIAGRLAAYHAAGVDEVVVNTAGVWLAEGPRAAVRDAEEILTCLGRGDATH
;
A
#
# COMPACT_ATOMS: atom_id res chain seq x y z
N MET A 1 -7.19 -11.63 38.43
CA MET A 1 -7.47 -11.84 37.00
C MET A 1 -6.14 -12.10 36.32
N SER A 2 -5.93 -13.29 35.75
CA SER A 2 -4.71 -13.57 34.96
C SER A 2 -4.76 -12.79 33.64
N ALA A 3 -3.59 -12.33 33.19
CA ALA A 3 -3.46 -11.73 31.86
C ALA A 3 -3.85 -12.74 30.77
N PRO A 4 -4.48 -12.30 29.67
CA PRO A 4 -4.81 -13.19 28.57
C PRO A 4 -3.53 -13.79 27.97
N ALA A 5 -3.63 -15.05 27.52
CA ALA A 5 -2.54 -15.72 26.81
C ALA A 5 -2.15 -14.92 25.54
N PRO A 6 -0.86 -14.88 25.16
CA PRO A 6 -0.46 -14.31 23.87
C PRO A 6 -1.22 -15.03 22.74
N GLY A 7 -1.95 -14.27 21.91
CA GLY A 7 -2.73 -14.79 20.78
C GLY A 7 -4.26 -14.79 20.91
N ALA A 8 -4.83 -14.24 21.98
CA ALA A 8 -6.28 -14.23 22.22
C ALA A 8 -7.04 -12.96 21.75
N GLY A 9 -6.39 -12.03 21.04
CA GLY A 9 -6.98 -10.78 20.56
C GLY A 9 -7.30 -10.78 19.06
N PRO A 10 -8.16 -9.84 18.58
CA PRO A 10 -8.38 -9.66 17.14
C PRO A 10 -7.07 -9.28 16.44
N ARG A 11 -6.81 -9.86 15.27
CA ARG A 11 -5.66 -9.52 14.43
C ARG A 11 -6.03 -8.45 13.41
N ILE A 12 -5.13 -7.49 13.19
CA ILE A 12 -5.28 -6.37 12.27
C ILE A 12 -4.50 -6.68 11.00
N VAL A 13 -5.22 -6.72 9.87
CA VAL A 13 -4.64 -6.84 8.53
C VAL A 13 -4.89 -5.55 7.77
N THR A 14 -3.86 -5.03 7.09
CA THR A 14 -4.00 -3.88 6.20
C THR A 14 -3.52 -4.21 4.79
N VAL A 15 -4.09 -3.53 3.80
CA VAL A 15 -3.73 -3.69 2.38
C VAL A 15 -3.02 -2.42 1.93
N VAL A 16 -1.78 -2.55 1.46
CA VAL A 16 -0.97 -1.42 1.00
C VAL A 16 -0.70 -1.58 -0.48
N HIS A 17 -1.15 -0.60 -1.27
CA HIS A 17 -0.80 -0.57 -2.69
C HIS A 17 0.67 -0.21 -2.85
N ALA A 18 1.40 -1.01 -3.61
CA ALA A 18 2.84 -0.84 -3.80
C ALA A 18 3.25 -1.01 -5.26
N ALA A 19 4.24 -0.23 -5.69
CA ALA A 19 4.88 -0.38 -6.99
C ALA A 19 6.34 0.05 -6.95
N VAL A 20 7.25 -0.79 -7.44
CA VAL A 20 8.66 -0.44 -7.59
C VAL A 20 8.80 0.62 -8.69
N THR A 21 9.52 1.70 -8.41
CA THR A 21 9.81 2.74 -9.39
C THR A 21 10.65 2.16 -10.53
N ARG A 22 10.19 2.33 -11.77
CA ARG A 22 10.90 1.91 -12.97
C ARG A 22 10.74 2.96 -14.08
N PRO A 23 11.67 3.03 -15.04
CA PRO A 23 11.52 3.90 -16.20
C PRO A 23 10.18 3.67 -16.91
N GLY A 24 9.49 4.76 -17.24
CA GLY A 24 8.19 4.73 -17.94
C GLY A 24 6.98 4.47 -17.06
N ARG A 25 7.14 4.16 -15.77
CA ARG A 25 6.01 3.98 -14.85
C ARG A 25 5.59 5.31 -14.24
N ASP A 26 4.31 5.66 -14.39
CA ASP A 26 3.68 6.77 -13.71
C ASP A 26 2.93 6.27 -12.44
N PRO A 27 3.41 6.58 -11.23
CA PRO A 27 2.75 6.16 -9.99
C PRO A 27 1.30 6.62 -9.87
N ALA A 28 0.96 7.81 -10.38
CA ALA A 28 -0.41 8.31 -10.32
C ALA A 28 -1.33 7.52 -11.25
N HIS A 29 -0.84 7.11 -12.42
CA HIS A 29 -1.56 6.21 -13.30
C HIS A 29 -1.77 4.83 -12.65
N LEU A 30 -0.74 4.25 -12.03
CA LEU A 30 -0.85 2.96 -11.33
C LEU A 30 -1.82 3.03 -10.15
N ALA A 31 -1.77 4.09 -9.35
CA ALA A 31 -2.71 4.33 -8.26
C ALA A 31 -4.15 4.47 -8.77
N HIS A 32 -4.34 5.14 -9.90
CA HIS A 32 -5.66 5.26 -10.53
C HIS A 32 -6.19 3.90 -11.03
N LEU A 33 -5.33 3.06 -11.63
CA LEU A 33 -5.74 1.71 -12.03
C LEU A 33 -6.12 0.84 -10.82
N ALA A 34 -5.37 0.96 -9.71
CA ALA A 34 -5.62 0.16 -8.51
C ALA A 34 -6.86 0.60 -7.72
N ALA A 35 -7.08 1.92 -7.58
CA ALA A 35 -8.07 2.48 -6.66
C ALA A 35 -9.14 3.36 -7.33
N GLY A 36 -9.11 3.55 -8.65
CA GLY A 36 -9.97 4.50 -9.36
C GLY A 36 -11.46 4.30 -9.12
N ALA A 37 -11.94 3.05 -9.12
CA ALA A 37 -13.32 2.72 -8.79
C ALA A 37 -13.68 3.08 -7.34
N HIS A 38 -12.76 2.85 -6.40
CA HIS A 38 -12.95 3.23 -4.99
C HIS A 38 -12.96 4.76 -4.84
N LEU A 39 -12.10 5.47 -5.57
CA LEU A 39 -12.05 6.93 -5.55
C LEU A 39 -13.33 7.59 -6.06
N GLN A 40 -14.17 6.90 -6.83
CA GLN A 40 -15.49 7.39 -7.22
C GLN A 40 -16.56 7.19 -6.13
N ALA A 41 -16.29 6.36 -5.12
CA ALA A 41 -17.25 6.07 -4.06
C ALA A 41 -17.23 7.15 -2.96
N ALA A 42 -18.40 7.71 -2.65
CA ALA A 42 -18.54 8.76 -1.64
C ALA A 42 -18.06 8.34 -0.24
N HIS A 43 -18.26 7.08 0.15
CA HIS A 43 -17.80 6.58 1.44
C HIS A 43 -16.28 6.48 1.52
N TYR A 44 -15.61 6.09 0.43
CA TYR A 44 -14.16 5.96 0.37
C TYR A 44 -13.47 7.33 0.42
N THR A 45 -13.98 8.29 -0.36
CA THR A 45 -13.48 9.67 -0.33
C THR A 45 -13.76 10.36 1.00
N GLY A 46 -14.91 10.08 1.64
CA GLY A 46 -15.20 10.55 3.00
C GLY A 46 -14.21 10.02 4.06
N MET A 47 -13.87 8.73 4.00
CA MET A 47 -12.84 8.12 4.85
C MET A 47 -11.48 8.78 4.64
N LEU A 48 -11.05 8.98 3.39
CA LEU A 48 -9.77 9.61 3.07
C LEU A 48 -9.68 11.06 3.56
N ARG A 49 -10.75 11.85 3.38
CA ARG A 49 -10.82 13.23 3.92
C ARG A 49 -10.76 13.26 5.44
N THR A 50 -11.39 12.30 6.11
CA THR A 50 -11.30 12.14 7.57
C THR A 50 -9.87 11.85 8.03
N ALA A 51 -9.10 11.13 7.21
CA ALA A 51 -7.66 10.91 7.40
C ALA A 51 -6.78 12.08 6.94
N GLY A 52 -7.36 13.23 6.55
CA GLY A 52 -6.63 14.43 6.14
C GLY A 52 -6.16 14.44 4.67
N ILE A 53 -6.68 13.53 3.83
CA ILE A 53 -6.30 13.45 2.41
C ILE A 53 -7.42 14.08 1.57
N ASP A 54 -7.09 15.19 0.93
CA ASP A 54 -8.04 15.93 0.09
C ASP A 54 -8.26 15.20 -1.25
N VAL A 55 -9.45 14.64 -1.42
CA VAL A 55 -9.88 13.90 -2.61
C VAL A 55 -11.30 14.28 -2.97
N ASP A 56 -11.67 14.19 -4.25
CA ASP A 56 -13.04 14.44 -4.74
C ASP A 56 -13.52 13.25 -5.58
N PRO A 57 -14.71 12.68 -5.31
CA PRO A 57 -15.23 11.57 -6.11
C PRO A 57 -15.48 11.93 -7.59
N SER A 58 -15.62 13.22 -7.91
CA SER A 58 -15.69 13.72 -9.29
C SER A 58 -14.32 13.85 -9.97
N ASP A 59 -13.21 13.82 -9.21
CA ASP A 59 -11.84 13.80 -9.72
C ASP A 59 -11.02 12.61 -9.19
N PRO A 60 -11.30 11.38 -9.64
CA PRO A 60 -10.54 10.19 -9.24
C PRO A 60 -9.08 10.21 -9.73
N ARG A 61 -8.72 11.06 -10.69
CA ARG A 61 -7.31 11.21 -11.13
C ARG A 61 -6.54 12.11 -10.16
N GLY A 62 -7.15 13.19 -9.68
CA GLY A 62 -6.65 13.98 -8.55
C GLY A 62 -6.52 13.14 -7.29
N GLY A 63 -7.54 12.34 -6.98
CA GLY A 63 -7.48 11.39 -5.88
C GLY A 63 -6.28 10.44 -5.97
N ALA A 64 -5.99 9.88 -7.15
CA ALA A 64 -4.84 9.01 -7.33
C ALA A 64 -3.49 9.72 -7.06
N ARG A 65 -3.34 10.99 -7.47
CA ARG A 65 -2.16 11.81 -7.12
C ARG A 65 -2.07 12.07 -5.62
N ALA A 66 -3.21 12.30 -4.96
CA ALA A 66 -3.28 12.47 -3.51
C ALA A 66 -2.86 11.19 -2.77
N LEU A 67 -3.26 10.01 -3.26
CA LEU A 67 -2.82 8.72 -2.68
C LEU A 67 -1.30 8.54 -2.77
N VAL A 68 -0.67 8.91 -3.89
CA VAL A 68 0.80 8.83 -4.05
C VAL A 68 1.50 9.82 -3.12
N SER A 69 1.08 11.09 -3.13
CA SER A 69 1.72 12.15 -2.34
C SER A 69 1.56 11.98 -0.83
N SER A 70 0.45 11.39 -0.38
CA SER A 70 0.22 11.02 1.04
C SER A 70 0.97 9.75 1.46
N GLY A 71 1.52 8.99 0.51
CA GLY A 71 2.18 7.71 0.78
C GLY A 71 1.22 6.53 1.00
N LEU A 72 -0.09 6.67 0.76
CA LEU A 72 -1.03 5.55 0.78
C LEU A 72 -0.86 4.61 -0.43
N PHE A 73 -0.42 5.14 -1.56
CA PHE A 73 0.15 4.36 -2.65
C PHE A 73 1.67 4.45 -2.52
N VAL A 74 2.29 3.36 -2.10
CA VAL A 74 3.73 3.32 -1.79
C VAL A 74 4.52 3.04 -3.07
N THR A 75 5.46 3.92 -3.39
CA THR A 75 6.39 3.72 -4.50
C THR A 75 7.79 4.18 -4.12
N GLY A 76 8.79 3.60 -4.78
CA GLY A 76 10.21 3.83 -4.53
C GLY A 76 11.03 2.64 -4.98
N SER A 77 12.27 2.57 -4.50
CA SER A 77 13.08 1.35 -4.53
C SER A 77 12.49 0.26 -3.63
N PRO A 78 12.83 -1.02 -3.86
CA PRO A 78 12.36 -2.11 -3.01
C PRO A 78 12.64 -1.91 -1.51
N ASP A 79 13.83 -1.38 -1.16
CA ASP A 79 14.21 -1.11 0.23
C ASP A 79 13.39 0.03 0.86
N GLU A 80 13.13 1.12 0.12
CA GLU A 80 12.28 2.22 0.61
C GLU A 80 10.84 1.76 0.84
N ILE A 81 10.32 0.90 -0.04
CA ILE A 81 8.99 0.32 0.10
C ILE A 81 8.97 -0.60 1.33
N ALA A 82 9.95 -1.50 1.47
CA ALA A 82 10.08 -2.39 2.62
C ALA A 82 10.10 -1.62 3.96
N GLY A 83 10.89 -0.54 4.05
CA GLY A 83 10.93 0.31 5.24
C GLY A 83 9.58 0.94 5.59
N ARG A 84 8.81 1.38 4.59
CA ARG A 84 7.45 1.90 4.79
C ARG A 84 6.47 0.82 5.24
N LEU A 85 6.59 -0.40 4.72
CA LEU A 85 5.76 -1.53 5.14
C LEU A 85 6.09 -1.97 6.59
N ALA A 86 7.36 -1.99 6.96
CA ALA A 86 7.79 -2.28 8.34
C ALA A 86 7.22 -1.29 9.37
N ALA A 87 7.00 -0.02 8.98
CA ALA A 87 6.37 0.98 9.85
C ALA A 87 4.92 0.61 10.25
N TYR A 88 4.18 -0.14 9.44
CA TYR A 88 2.85 -0.64 9.82
C TYR A 88 2.94 -1.68 10.94
N HIS A 89 3.92 -2.59 10.88
CA HIS A 89 4.16 -3.54 11.96
C HIS A 89 4.55 -2.83 13.25
N ALA A 90 5.43 -1.83 13.17
CA ALA A 90 5.77 -0.99 14.32
C ALA A 90 4.55 -0.23 14.90
N ALA A 91 3.54 0.05 14.08
CA ALA A 91 2.27 0.65 14.49
C ALA A 91 1.23 -0.36 15.03
N GLY A 92 1.58 -1.66 15.13
CA GLY A 92 0.72 -2.70 15.70
C GLY A 92 -0.14 -3.46 14.68
N VAL A 93 0.13 -3.33 13.39
CA VAL A 93 -0.50 -4.17 12.36
C VAL A 93 0.12 -5.57 12.39
N ASP A 94 -0.72 -6.61 12.46
CA ASP A 94 -0.27 -8.00 12.47
C ASP A 94 0.18 -8.49 11.09
N GLU A 95 -0.53 -8.08 10.03
CA GLU A 95 -0.23 -8.48 8.65
C GLU A 95 -0.40 -7.33 7.65
N VAL A 96 0.56 -7.21 6.74
CA VAL A 96 0.53 -6.24 5.65
C VAL A 96 0.45 -6.98 4.32
N VAL A 97 -0.68 -6.84 3.62
CA VAL A 97 -0.85 -7.35 2.26
C VAL A 97 -0.23 -6.37 1.28
N VAL A 98 0.85 -6.79 0.61
CA VAL A 98 1.50 -6.03 -0.47
C VAL A 98 0.67 -6.18 -1.74
N ASN A 99 -0.06 -5.13 -2.10
CA ASN A 99 -0.97 -5.13 -3.24
C ASN A 99 -0.33 -4.45 -4.46
N THR A 100 0.11 -5.26 -5.42
CA THR A 100 0.68 -4.80 -6.70
C THR A 100 -0.35 -4.68 -7.82
N ALA A 101 -1.65 -4.55 -7.52
CA ALA A 101 -2.72 -4.55 -8.53
C ALA A 101 -2.57 -3.45 -9.59
N GLY A 102 -2.08 -2.26 -9.23
CA GLY A 102 -1.80 -1.20 -10.20
C GLY A 102 -0.78 -1.62 -11.25
N VAL A 103 0.29 -2.31 -10.81
CA VAL A 103 1.31 -2.88 -11.70
C VAL A 103 0.74 -4.02 -12.52
N TRP A 104 -0.08 -4.89 -11.92
CA TRP A 104 -0.71 -6.00 -12.62
C TRP A 104 -1.58 -5.52 -13.79
N LEU A 105 -2.39 -4.49 -13.56
CA LEU A 105 -3.29 -3.91 -14.57
C LEU A 105 -2.54 -3.18 -15.69
N ALA A 106 -1.41 -2.52 -15.38
CA ALA A 106 -0.63 -1.78 -16.37
C ALA A 106 0.38 -2.65 -17.14
N GLU A 107 1.09 -3.53 -16.43
CA GLU A 107 2.31 -4.21 -16.91
C GLU A 107 2.17 -5.74 -16.94
N GLY A 108 1.07 -6.27 -16.40
CA GLY A 108 0.78 -7.69 -16.35
C GLY A 108 1.37 -8.46 -15.15
N PRO A 109 1.03 -9.76 -15.04
CA PRO A 109 1.31 -10.60 -13.87
C PRO A 109 2.80 -10.79 -13.57
N ARG A 110 3.64 -10.97 -14.59
CA ARG A 110 5.09 -11.14 -14.36
C ARG A 110 5.72 -9.91 -13.71
N ALA A 111 5.32 -8.71 -14.15
CA ALA A 111 5.83 -7.47 -13.60
C ALA A 111 5.34 -7.24 -12.15
N ALA A 112 4.09 -7.58 -11.87
CA ALA A 112 3.51 -7.50 -10.54
C ALA A 112 4.18 -8.46 -9.54
N VAL A 113 4.37 -9.73 -9.93
CA VAL A 113 5.06 -10.72 -9.10
C VAL A 113 6.50 -10.32 -8.85
N ARG A 114 7.24 -9.86 -9.87
CA ARG A 114 8.63 -9.40 -9.71
C ARG A 114 8.73 -8.26 -8.69
N ASP A 115 7.85 -7.26 -8.78
CA ASP A 115 7.84 -6.16 -7.82
C ASP A 115 7.55 -6.67 -6.40
N ALA A 116 6.59 -7.60 -6.23
CA ALA A 116 6.29 -8.20 -4.93
C ALA A 116 7.48 -9.00 -4.37
N GLU A 117 8.14 -9.82 -5.19
CA GLU A 117 9.33 -10.59 -4.80
C GLU A 117 10.48 -9.69 -4.34
N GLU A 118 10.77 -8.62 -5.09
CA GLU A 118 11.82 -7.65 -4.74
C GLU A 118 11.51 -6.97 -3.40
N ILE A 119 10.28 -6.52 -3.17
CA ILE A 119 9.84 -5.88 -1.92
C ILE A 119 9.94 -6.85 -0.75
N LEU A 120 9.41 -8.07 -0.90
CA LEU A 120 9.39 -9.09 0.16
C LEU A 120 10.81 -9.58 0.50
N THR A 121 11.71 -9.64 -0.50
CA THR A 121 13.13 -9.96 -0.27
C THR A 121 13.81 -8.91 0.61
N CYS A 122 13.53 -7.62 0.38
CA CYS A 122 14.06 -6.54 1.20
C CYS A 122 13.48 -6.55 2.63
N LEU A 123 12.19 -6.87 2.79
CA LEU A 123 11.58 -7.05 4.11
C LEU A 123 12.24 -8.18 4.90
N GLY A 124 12.38 -9.36 4.30
CA GLY A 124 12.98 -10.53 4.98
C GLY A 124 14.45 -10.34 5.38
N ARG A 125 15.17 -9.40 4.76
CA ARG A 125 16.53 -9.01 5.18
C ARG A 125 16.54 -8.16 6.46
N GLY A 126 15.49 -7.36 6.69
CA GLY A 126 15.34 -6.55 7.91
C GLY A 126 15.00 -7.39 9.14
N ASP A 127 14.24 -8.48 8.95
CA ASP A 127 13.84 -9.38 10.03
C ASP A 127 14.98 -10.28 10.53
N ALA A 128 16.01 -10.54 9.73
CA ALA A 128 17.17 -11.38 10.09
C ALA A 128 18.17 -10.69 11.05
N THR A 129 17.90 -9.45 11.47
CA THR A 129 18.76 -8.64 12.35
C THR A 129 18.26 -8.48 13.79
N HIS A 130 17.25 -9.27 14.19
CA HIS A 130 16.72 -9.30 15.56
C HIS A 130 16.81 -10.69 16.21
#